data_AF-A0A1Q7UJM8-F1
#
_entry.id   AF-A0A1Q7UJM8-F1
#
_cell.length_a   1.000
_cell.length_b   1.000
_cell.length_c   1.000
_cell.angle_alpha   90.00
_cell.angle_beta   90.00
_cell.angle_gamma   90.00
#
_symmetry.space_group_name_H-M   'P 1'
#
loop_
_entity.id
_entity.type
_entity.pdbx_description
1 polymer ?
#
loop_
_entity_poly.entity_id
_entity_poly.type
_entity_poly.pdbx_seq_one_letter_code
_entity_poly.pdbx_strand_id
1 'polypeptide(L)'
;MRHKLTALLACGCALVALLSAATLQADPGPDPQPTTTDTTSTTTTNAAPAPDLDLIERLIQRHRQDVWRWERVMGRPLTRVLPNPPVDPHSRVAAWHRLAVNMHRRAVNVPHKAAWLCIHRYEGSWNDPDPPYYGGLQMDVQFQRTYAPTLFRLKGTADHWTPLEQMWAAERAHRSGRGFYPWPNTARYCGLI
;
A
#
# COMPACT_ATOMS: atom_id res chain seq x y z
N MET A 1 45.96 8.89 -8.06
CA MET A 1 45.94 10.19 -7.36
C MET A 1 44.47 10.55 -7.14
N ARG A 2 43.83 10.10 -6.03
CA ARG A 2 43.41 10.92 -4.86
C ARG A 2 43.01 12.35 -5.29
N HIS A 3 41.76 12.78 -5.13
CA HIS A 3 41.20 13.19 -3.85
C HIS A 3 39.71 12.87 -3.66
N LYS A 4 39.39 12.42 -2.43
CA LYS A 4 38.06 12.29 -1.85
C LYS A 4 37.72 13.61 -1.15
N LEU A 5 36.48 14.09 -1.26
CA LEU A 5 35.92 15.14 -0.39
C LEU A 5 34.73 14.57 0.37
N THR A 6 35.00 14.16 1.61
CA THR A 6 34.03 13.85 2.65
C THR A 6 33.72 15.13 3.43
N ALA A 7 32.46 15.56 3.44
CA ALA A 7 31.97 16.57 4.37
C ALA A 7 31.16 15.88 5.48
N LEU A 8 31.74 15.85 6.68
CA LEU A 8 31.08 15.55 7.94
C LEU A 8 30.61 16.87 8.55
N LEU A 9 29.35 16.96 8.97
CA LEU A 9 28.91 17.99 9.90
C LEU A 9 28.17 17.35 11.08
N ALA A 10 28.76 17.58 12.25
CA ALA A 10 28.35 17.17 13.58
C ALA A 10 27.05 17.89 14.00
N CYS A 11 26.11 17.18 14.62
CA CYS A 11 25.89 17.09 16.06
C CYS A 11 25.38 18.39 16.70
N GLY A 12 24.08 18.43 16.97
CA GLY A 12 23.41 19.43 17.80
C GLY A 12 22.37 18.73 18.68
N CYS A 13 22.78 18.37 19.90
CA CYS A 13 21.90 17.92 20.97
C CYS A 13 21.09 19.10 21.52
N ALA A 14 19.79 18.94 21.72
CA ALA A 14 19.07 19.56 22.84
C ALA A 14 17.73 18.85 23.06
N LEU A 15 17.72 17.95 24.03
CA LEU A 15 16.53 17.46 24.72
C LEU A 15 16.04 18.55 25.66
N VAL A 16 14.76 18.92 25.59
CA VAL A 16 14.06 19.55 26.72
C VAL A 16 12.69 18.89 26.83
N ALA A 17 12.58 17.99 27.80
CA ALA A 17 11.32 17.52 28.33
C ALA A 17 11.00 18.36 29.58
N LEU A 18 9.81 18.95 29.63
CA LEU A 18 9.24 19.46 30.87
C LEU A 18 7.80 18.97 30.99
N LEU A 19 7.64 17.97 31.86
CA LEU A 19 6.39 17.53 32.45
C LEU A 19 6.03 18.53 33.56
N SER A 20 4.83 19.09 33.51
CA SER A 20 4.22 19.79 34.65
C SER A 20 2.83 19.21 34.88
N ALA A 21 2.74 18.23 35.78
CA ALA A 21 1.49 17.81 36.40
C ALA A 21 1.44 18.45 37.78
N ALA A 22 0.59 19.46 37.96
CA ALA A 22 0.27 20.02 39.27
C ALA A 22 -1.07 19.46 39.72
N THR A 23 -1.03 18.46 40.61
CA THR A 23 -2.18 18.02 41.40
C THR A 23 -2.28 18.94 42.62
N LEU A 24 -3.24 19.87 42.64
CA LEU A 24 -3.64 20.52 43.89
C LEU A 24 -4.60 19.58 44.64
N GLN A 25 -4.13 19.04 45.76
CA GLN A 25 -4.96 18.48 46.82
C GLN A 25 -5.48 19.63 47.69
N ALA A 26 -6.80 19.67 47.89
CA ALA A 26 -7.46 20.54 48.85
C ALA A 26 -8.12 19.69 49.95
N ASP A 27 -7.76 20.07 51.18
CA ASP A 27 -8.28 19.86 52.54
C ASP A 27 -9.58 19.03 52.77
N PRO A 28 -9.64 18.15 53.82
CA PRO A 28 -10.86 17.45 54.21
C PRO A 28 -11.69 18.30 55.19
N GLY A 29 -12.83 18.80 54.72
CA GLY A 29 -13.89 19.36 55.58
C GLY A 29 -14.78 18.26 56.20
N PRO A 30 -15.46 18.54 57.33
CA PRO A 30 -16.08 17.53 58.18
C PRO A 30 -17.42 16.99 57.64
N ASP A 31 -17.67 15.71 57.92
CA ASP A 31 -18.89 14.97 57.60
C ASP A 31 -20.19 15.60 58.15
N PRO A 32 -21.26 15.60 57.35
CA PRO A 32 -22.63 15.52 57.85
C PRO A 32 -23.27 14.13 57.59
N GLN A 33 -23.98 13.67 58.61
CA GLN A 33 -24.76 12.43 58.76
C GLN A 33 -25.80 12.13 57.64
N PRO A 34 -26.33 10.88 57.60
CA PRO A 34 -26.94 10.30 56.41
C PRO A 34 -28.38 10.77 56.20
N THR A 35 -28.67 11.25 55.00
CA THR A 35 -30.03 11.42 54.50
C THR A 35 -30.39 10.21 53.64
N THR A 36 -31.33 9.41 54.13
CA THR A 36 -32.00 8.33 53.41
C THR A 36 -32.61 8.90 52.13
N THR A 37 -32.08 8.53 50.97
CA THR A 37 -32.70 8.79 49.67
C THR A 37 -32.89 7.44 48.99
N ASP A 38 -34.15 7.10 48.76
CA ASP A 38 -34.61 5.95 48.01
C ASP A 38 -33.86 5.83 46.68
N THR A 39 -32.94 4.87 46.62
CA THR A 39 -32.24 4.52 45.39
C THR A 39 -33.09 3.49 44.66
N THR A 40 -34.05 3.98 43.89
CA THR A 40 -34.56 3.23 42.72
C THR A 40 -33.48 3.33 41.65
N SER A 41 -32.53 2.40 41.63
CA SER A 41 -31.55 2.26 40.56
C SER A 41 -31.86 1.05 39.70
N THR A 42 -32.62 1.36 38.65
CA THR A 42 -32.57 0.84 37.29
C THR A 42 -31.50 -0.22 37.01
N THR A 43 -31.96 -1.41 36.63
CA THR A 43 -31.19 -2.47 35.99
C THR A 43 -30.55 -1.95 34.69
N THR A 44 -29.30 -1.50 34.74
CA THR A 44 -28.52 -1.22 33.53
C THR A 44 -28.02 -2.53 32.95
N THR A 45 -28.75 -3.07 31.98
CA THR A 45 -28.25 -4.10 31.07
C THR A 45 -27.06 -3.51 30.31
N ASN A 46 -25.86 -4.08 30.51
CA ASN A 46 -24.64 -3.77 29.76
C ASN A 46 -24.82 -4.13 28.26
N ALA A 47 -25.53 -3.29 27.51
CA ALA A 47 -25.59 -3.38 26.06
C ALA A 47 -24.31 -2.73 25.48
N ALA A 48 -23.55 -3.48 24.69
CA ALA A 48 -22.39 -2.95 23.99
C ALA A 48 -22.81 -1.74 23.13
N PRO A 49 -21.97 -0.70 23.03
CA PRO A 49 -22.26 0.47 22.20
C PRO A 49 -22.50 0.03 20.75
N ALA A 50 -23.50 0.64 20.11
CA ALA A 50 -23.81 0.38 18.71
C ALA A 50 -22.59 0.67 17.81
N PRO A 51 -22.40 -0.10 16.72
CA PRO A 51 -21.25 0.09 15.84
C PRO A 51 -21.28 1.45 15.13
N ASP A 52 -20.12 2.13 15.09
CA ASP A 52 -19.91 3.33 14.28
C ASP A 52 -19.90 2.96 12.78
N LEU A 53 -21.06 3.08 12.14
CA LEU A 53 -21.26 2.69 10.75
C LEU A 53 -20.43 3.54 9.77
N ASP A 54 -20.16 4.81 10.09
CA ASP A 54 -19.38 5.71 9.25
C ASP A 54 -17.91 5.30 9.24
N LEU A 55 -17.36 4.95 10.41
CA LEU A 55 -16.02 4.39 10.51
C LEU A 55 -15.91 3.08 9.74
N ILE A 56 -16.90 2.19 9.88
CA ILE A 56 -16.93 0.91 9.17
C ILE A 56 -16.90 1.13 7.65
N GLU A 57 -17.73 2.03 7.12
CA GLU A 57 -17.76 2.31 5.68
C GLU A 57 -16.42 2.88 5.19
N ARG A 58 -15.81 3.82 5.93
CA ARG A 58 -14.46 4.34 5.60
C ARG A 58 -13.41 3.23 5.55
N LEU A 59 -13.45 2.29 6.48
CA LEU A 59 -12.53 1.14 6.51
C LEU A 59 -12.74 0.20 5.32
N ILE A 60 -14.00 -0.09 4.98
CA ILE A 60 -14.35 -0.89 3.79
C ILE A 60 -13.80 -0.21 2.54
N GLN A 61 -14.05 1.09 2.36
CA GLN A 61 -13.60 1.82 1.16
C GLN A 61 -12.09 1.87 1.03
N ARG A 62 -11.36 2.04 2.14
CA ARG A 62 -9.88 1.96 2.14
C ARG A 62 -9.40 0.62 1.60
N HIS A 63 -9.92 -0.50 2.13
CA HIS A 63 -9.52 -1.82 1.67
C HIS A 63 -9.96 -2.11 0.22
N ARG A 64 -11.11 -1.60 -0.22
CA ARG A 64 -11.54 -1.69 -1.64
C ARG A 64 -10.57 -0.97 -2.57
N GLN A 65 -10.11 0.23 -2.20
CA GLN A 65 -9.13 0.98 -2.98
C GLN A 65 -7.82 0.21 -3.11
N ASP A 66 -7.34 -0.42 -2.04
CA ASP A 66 -6.13 -1.26 -2.08
C ASP A 66 -6.30 -2.49 -2.97
N VAL A 67 -7.44 -3.19 -2.88
CA VAL A 67 -7.78 -4.31 -3.76
C VAL A 67 -7.76 -3.86 -5.22
N TRP A 68 -8.48 -2.78 -5.55
CA TRP A 68 -8.60 -2.30 -6.92
C TRP A 68 -7.29 -1.74 -7.47
N ARG A 69 -6.45 -1.14 -6.63
CA ARG A 69 -5.10 -0.74 -7.02
C ARG A 69 -4.33 -1.95 -7.54
N TRP A 70 -4.24 -3.01 -6.76
CA TRP A 70 -3.48 -4.20 -7.14
C TRP A 70 -4.12 -4.99 -8.27
N GLU A 71 -5.44 -5.06 -8.35
CA GLU A 71 -6.15 -5.68 -9.49
C GLU A 71 -5.82 -4.96 -10.80
N ARG A 72 -5.82 -3.61 -10.83
CA ARG A 72 -5.45 -2.85 -12.04
C ARG A 72 -4.01 -3.08 -12.47
N VAL A 73 -3.09 -3.09 -11.51
CA VAL A 73 -1.65 -3.37 -11.76
C VAL A 73 -1.51 -4.76 -12.37
N MET A 74 -2.13 -5.77 -11.76
CA MET A 74 -2.10 -7.16 -12.23
C MET A 74 -2.94 -7.44 -13.49
N GLY A 75 -3.72 -6.46 -13.99
CA GLY A 75 -4.62 -6.65 -15.12
C GLY A 75 -5.81 -7.56 -14.84
N ARG A 76 -6.25 -7.64 -13.58
CA ARG A 76 -7.41 -8.43 -13.15
C ARG A 76 -8.71 -7.60 -13.20
N PRO A 77 -9.86 -8.23 -13.43
CA PRO A 77 -11.17 -7.58 -13.25
C PRO A 77 -11.32 -7.04 -11.82
N LEU A 78 -11.99 -5.89 -11.69
CA LEU A 78 -12.20 -5.26 -10.39
C LEU A 78 -13.23 -6.02 -9.55
N THR A 79 -12.88 -6.40 -8.32
CA THR A 79 -13.82 -6.99 -7.37
C THR A 79 -14.73 -5.90 -6.80
N ARG A 80 -15.93 -5.74 -7.37
CA ARG A 80 -16.88 -4.69 -6.94
C ARG A 80 -17.67 -5.08 -5.68
N VAL A 81 -17.97 -6.36 -5.54
CA VAL A 81 -18.81 -6.96 -4.49
C VAL A 81 -18.15 -8.26 -4.01
N LEU A 82 -18.25 -8.56 -2.71
CA LEU A 82 -17.81 -9.84 -2.17
C LEU A 82 -18.79 -10.95 -2.57
N PRO A 83 -18.33 -12.14 -3.02
CA PRO A 83 -19.24 -13.23 -3.41
C PRO A 83 -20.22 -13.65 -2.31
N ASN A 84 -19.75 -13.74 -1.07
CA ASN A 84 -20.55 -14.06 0.12
C ASN A 84 -20.30 -12.98 1.19
N PRO A 85 -20.98 -11.82 1.11
CA PRO A 85 -20.74 -10.71 2.03
C PRO A 85 -21.31 -11.05 3.43
N PRO A 86 -20.51 -10.94 4.51
CA PRO A 86 -21.03 -11.10 5.87
C PRO A 86 -22.14 -10.10 6.20
N VAL A 87 -23.13 -10.50 7.01
CA VAL A 87 -24.18 -9.59 7.49
C VAL A 87 -23.61 -8.58 8.48
N ASP A 88 -22.82 -9.07 9.44
CA ASP A 88 -22.15 -8.27 10.45
C ASP A 88 -21.17 -7.24 9.82
N PRO A 89 -21.32 -5.93 10.11
CA PRO A 89 -20.46 -4.88 9.57
C PRO A 89 -18.96 -5.07 9.87
N HIS A 90 -18.59 -5.51 11.07
CA HIS A 90 -17.17 -5.72 11.42
C HIS A 90 -16.57 -6.88 10.63
N SER A 91 -17.34 -7.95 10.43
CA SER A 91 -16.97 -9.08 9.60
C SER A 91 -16.80 -8.70 8.13
N ARG A 92 -17.57 -7.73 7.61
CA ARG A 92 -17.36 -7.16 6.27
C ARG A 92 -16.03 -6.43 6.15
N VAL A 93 -15.65 -5.62 7.14
CA VAL A 93 -14.32 -4.98 7.19
C VAL A 93 -13.23 -6.05 7.14
N ALA A 94 -13.32 -7.07 8.00
CA ALA A 94 -12.35 -8.17 8.05
C ALA A 94 -12.27 -8.96 6.72
N ALA A 95 -13.39 -9.14 6.02
CA ALA A 95 -13.41 -9.78 4.71
C ALA A 95 -12.66 -8.95 3.64
N TRP A 96 -12.95 -7.65 3.56
CA TRP A 96 -12.24 -6.74 2.64
C TRP A 96 -10.75 -6.61 2.97
N HIS A 97 -10.39 -6.52 4.26
CA HIS A 97 -9.01 -6.50 4.70
C HIS A 97 -8.24 -7.75 4.25
N ARG A 98 -8.81 -8.95 4.47
CA ARG A 98 -8.21 -10.21 4.00
C ARG A 98 -8.03 -10.23 2.48
N LEU A 99 -9.01 -9.73 1.73
CA LEU A 99 -8.89 -9.62 0.28
C LEU A 99 -7.76 -8.67 -0.15
N ALA A 100 -7.65 -7.50 0.50
CA ALA A 100 -6.58 -6.53 0.25
C ALA A 100 -5.19 -7.14 0.49
N VAL A 101 -5.01 -7.82 1.64
CA VAL A 101 -3.76 -8.53 1.97
C VAL A 101 -3.45 -9.61 0.93
N ASN A 102 -4.45 -10.40 0.52
CA ASN A 102 -4.26 -11.44 -0.49
C ASN A 102 -3.89 -10.85 -1.87
N MET A 103 -4.51 -9.74 -2.28
CA MET A 103 -4.17 -9.09 -3.54
C MET A 103 -2.77 -8.48 -3.50
N HIS A 104 -2.37 -7.87 -2.37
CA HIS A 104 -1.02 -7.38 -2.20
C HIS A 104 0.01 -8.52 -2.27
N ARG A 105 -0.22 -9.63 -1.56
CA ARG A 105 0.63 -10.84 -1.62
C ARG A 105 0.77 -11.36 -3.05
N ARG A 106 -0.30 -11.36 -3.85
CA ARG A 106 -0.22 -11.74 -5.27
C ARG A 106 0.58 -10.72 -6.08
N ALA A 107 0.36 -9.44 -5.84
CA ALA A 107 1.05 -8.38 -6.58
C ALA A 107 2.56 -8.43 -6.40
N VAL A 108 3.06 -8.66 -5.17
CA VAL A 108 4.52 -8.73 -4.91
C VAL A 108 5.19 -9.99 -5.47
N ASN A 109 4.40 -11.02 -5.75
CA ASN A 109 4.80 -12.29 -6.37
C ASN A 109 4.53 -12.25 -7.88
N VAL A 110 5.20 -11.34 -8.58
CA VAL A 110 5.13 -11.26 -10.04
C VAL A 110 5.64 -12.58 -10.64
N PRO A 111 4.91 -13.21 -11.57
CA PRO A 111 5.46 -14.31 -12.35
C PRO A 111 6.71 -13.85 -13.12
N HIS A 112 7.66 -14.77 -13.30
CA HIS A 112 8.96 -14.48 -13.91
C HIS A 112 9.73 -13.32 -13.27
N LYS A 113 9.47 -12.98 -11.99
CA LYS A 113 10.15 -11.88 -11.28
C LYS A 113 11.68 -11.92 -11.41
N ALA A 114 12.28 -13.10 -11.28
CA ALA A 114 13.73 -13.25 -11.44
C ALA A 114 14.19 -12.91 -12.87
N ALA A 115 13.42 -13.29 -13.90
CA ALA A 115 13.71 -12.94 -15.28
C ALA A 115 13.60 -11.43 -15.53
N TRP A 116 12.54 -10.78 -15.01
CA TRP A 116 12.39 -9.33 -15.12
C TRP A 116 13.51 -8.56 -14.41
N LEU A 117 13.95 -9.05 -13.24
CA LEU A 117 15.09 -8.46 -12.53
C LEU A 117 16.42 -8.69 -13.28
N CYS A 118 16.60 -9.84 -13.93
CA CYS A 118 17.74 -10.07 -14.80
C CYS A 118 17.74 -9.12 -15.98
N ILE A 119 16.58 -8.94 -16.63
CA ILE A 119 16.46 -8.00 -17.74
C ILE A 119 16.80 -6.59 -17.29
N HIS A 120 16.14 -6.11 -16.23
CA HIS A 120 16.40 -4.80 -15.65
C HIS A 120 17.89 -4.52 -15.39
N ARG A 121 18.65 -5.52 -14.89
CA ARG A 121 20.08 -5.38 -14.61
C ARG A 121 20.91 -4.91 -15.81
N TYR A 122 20.48 -5.21 -17.04
CA TYR A 122 21.18 -4.85 -18.27
C TYR A 122 20.51 -3.72 -19.06
N GLU A 123 19.28 -3.34 -18.71
CA GLU A 123 18.49 -2.36 -19.49
C GLU A 123 18.67 -0.92 -18.98
N GLY A 124 18.27 -0.61 -17.75
CA GLY A 124 18.29 0.78 -17.27
C GLY A 124 17.88 0.95 -15.81
N SER A 125 17.98 2.17 -15.29
CA SER A 125 17.50 2.49 -13.94
C SER A 125 15.97 2.46 -13.87
N TRP A 126 15.38 2.07 -12.73
CA TRP A 126 13.92 2.04 -12.58
C TRP A 126 13.23 3.38 -12.88
N ASN A 127 13.92 4.48 -12.64
CA ASN A 127 13.44 5.85 -12.83
C ASN A 127 14.08 6.55 -14.04
N ASP A 128 14.60 5.80 -15.02
CA ASP A 128 15.21 6.37 -16.22
C ASP A 128 14.18 7.15 -17.06
N PRO A 129 14.29 8.49 -17.16
CA PRO A 129 13.33 9.32 -17.88
C PRO A 129 13.70 9.52 -19.37
N ASP A 130 14.81 8.94 -19.84
CA ASP A 130 15.44 9.36 -21.09
C ASP A 130 14.73 8.75 -22.32
N PRO A 131 14.09 9.56 -23.19
CA PRO A 131 13.45 9.04 -24.38
C PRO A 131 14.45 8.33 -25.32
N PRO A 132 14.02 7.30 -26.07
CA PRO A 132 12.62 6.90 -26.31
C PRO A 132 12.10 5.76 -25.41
N TYR A 133 12.91 5.26 -24.49
CA TYR A 133 12.61 4.09 -23.64
C TYR A 133 12.67 4.47 -22.18
N TYR A 134 11.65 4.13 -21.41
CA TYR A 134 11.49 4.65 -20.05
C TYR A 134 11.53 3.54 -19.01
N GLY A 135 12.09 3.89 -17.85
CA GLY A 135 12.14 3.05 -16.66
C GLY A 135 13.07 1.84 -16.78
N GLY A 136 13.09 1.00 -15.76
CA GLY A 136 14.13 -0.01 -15.59
C GLY A 136 14.05 -1.18 -16.56
N LEU A 137 12.93 -1.31 -17.29
CA LEU A 137 12.76 -2.27 -18.37
C LEU A 137 12.75 -1.60 -19.75
N GLN A 138 13.19 -0.33 -19.87
CA GLN A 138 13.34 0.38 -21.14
C GLN A 138 12.11 0.20 -22.06
N MET A 139 10.91 0.51 -21.57
CA MET A 139 9.67 0.33 -22.32
C MET A 139 9.35 1.58 -23.15
N ASP A 140 9.08 1.43 -24.44
CA ASP A 140 8.60 2.54 -25.26
C ASP A 140 7.14 2.94 -24.95
N VAL A 141 6.71 4.11 -25.42
CA VAL A 141 5.36 4.65 -25.17
C VAL A 141 4.25 3.74 -25.72
N GLN A 142 4.47 3.06 -26.84
CA GLN A 142 3.48 2.15 -27.40
C GLN A 142 3.29 0.98 -26.43
N PHE A 143 4.38 0.32 -26.05
CA PHE A 143 4.40 -0.80 -25.13
C PHE A 143 3.66 -0.44 -23.83
N GLN A 144 3.99 0.73 -23.27
CA GLN A 144 3.35 1.25 -22.07
C GLN A 144 1.84 1.45 -22.22
N ARG A 145 1.38 2.03 -23.35
CA ARG A 145 -0.05 2.21 -23.64
C ARG A 145 -0.78 0.89 -23.83
N THR A 146 -0.15 -0.10 -24.45
CA THR A 146 -0.75 -1.42 -24.71
C THR A 146 -0.88 -2.23 -23.43
N TYR A 147 0.21 -2.34 -22.67
CA TYR A 147 0.31 -3.30 -21.57
C TYR A 147 0.05 -2.70 -20.19
N ALA A 148 0.00 -1.37 -20.08
CA ALA A 148 -0.28 -0.68 -18.84
C ALA A 148 -1.09 0.63 -19.04
N PRO A 149 -2.21 0.62 -19.79
CA PRO A 149 -2.93 1.84 -20.18
C PRO A 149 -3.37 2.70 -18.98
N THR A 150 -3.79 2.06 -17.89
CA THR A 150 -4.23 2.77 -16.69
C THR A 150 -3.06 3.43 -15.96
N LEU A 151 -1.89 2.79 -15.90
CA LEU A 151 -0.70 3.41 -15.30
C LEU A 151 -0.23 4.56 -16.17
N PHE A 152 -0.19 4.37 -17.49
CA PHE A 152 0.20 5.42 -18.44
C PHE A 152 -0.68 6.67 -18.31
N ARG A 153 -2.01 6.51 -18.22
CA ARG A 153 -2.92 7.66 -18.04
C ARG A 153 -2.79 8.36 -16.68
N LEU A 154 -2.52 7.61 -15.60
CA LEU A 154 -2.52 8.15 -14.24
C LEU A 154 -1.15 8.70 -13.80
N LYS A 155 -0.06 8.14 -14.33
CA LYS A 155 1.31 8.42 -13.90
C LYS A 155 2.22 8.89 -15.03
N GLY A 156 1.77 8.86 -16.29
CA GLY A 156 2.66 9.11 -17.43
C GLY A 156 3.58 7.93 -17.69
N THR A 157 4.83 8.19 -18.05
CA THR A 157 5.80 7.18 -18.49
C THR A 157 6.30 6.28 -17.36
N ALA A 158 6.95 5.17 -17.74
CA ALA A 158 7.34 4.08 -16.84
C ALA A 158 8.31 4.48 -15.72
N ASP A 159 9.09 5.54 -15.91
CA ASP A 159 9.96 6.15 -14.90
C ASP A 159 9.21 6.64 -13.66
N HIS A 160 7.92 6.97 -13.79
CA HIS A 160 7.04 7.32 -12.68
C HIS A 160 6.36 6.10 -12.04
N TRP A 161 6.58 4.89 -12.56
CA TRP A 161 5.95 3.67 -12.07
C TRP A 161 6.88 2.96 -11.10
N THR A 162 6.30 2.31 -10.09
CA THR A 162 7.10 1.45 -9.19
C THR A 162 7.70 0.28 -9.96
N PRO A 163 8.82 -0.32 -9.51
CA PRO A 163 9.38 -1.52 -10.13
C PRO A 163 8.36 -2.65 -10.32
N LEU A 164 7.46 -2.81 -9.35
CA LEU A 164 6.41 -3.82 -9.41
C LEU A 164 5.40 -3.55 -10.54
N GLU A 165 5.03 -2.29 -10.74
CA GLU A 165 4.13 -1.88 -11.83
C GLU A 165 4.76 -2.09 -13.20
N GLN A 166 6.06 -1.78 -13.35
CA GLN A 166 6.81 -2.04 -14.57
C GLN A 166 6.90 -3.55 -14.87
N MET A 167 7.24 -4.37 -13.87
CA MET A 167 7.28 -5.83 -14.03
C MET A 167 5.90 -6.42 -14.37
N TRP A 168 4.79 -5.90 -13.82
CA TRP A 168 3.46 -6.35 -14.20
C TRP A 168 3.05 -5.93 -15.62
N ALA A 169 3.53 -4.78 -16.12
CA ALA A 169 3.37 -4.41 -17.52
C ALA A 169 4.11 -5.39 -18.44
N ALA A 170 5.36 -5.73 -18.10
CA ALA A 170 6.17 -6.72 -18.82
C ALA A 170 5.53 -8.12 -18.79
N GLU A 171 5.07 -8.57 -17.62
CA GLU A 171 4.38 -9.85 -17.46
C GLU A 171 3.08 -9.90 -18.29
N ARG A 172 2.37 -8.78 -18.44
CA ARG A 172 1.19 -8.71 -19.31
C ARG A 172 1.57 -8.88 -20.78
N ALA A 173 2.64 -8.26 -21.23
CA ALA A 173 3.15 -8.45 -22.59
C ALA A 173 3.59 -9.90 -22.82
N HIS A 174 4.30 -10.49 -21.86
CA HIS A 174 4.71 -11.89 -21.90
C HIS A 174 3.50 -12.82 -22.10
N ARG A 175 2.47 -12.65 -21.27
CA ARG A 175 1.23 -13.44 -21.34
C ARG A 175 0.40 -13.20 -22.61
N SER A 176 0.59 -12.06 -23.29
CA SER A 176 -0.07 -11.78 -24.56
C SER A 176 0.64 -12.43 -25.76
N GLY A 177 1.61 -13.32 -25.53
CA GLY A 177 2.35 -14.03 -26.57
C GLY A 177 3.65 -13.33 -27.01
N ARG A 178 4.03 -12.19 -26.42
CA ARG A 178 5.31 -11.53 -26.74
C ARG A 178 6.51 -12.28 -26.15
N GLY A 179 6.31 -13.12 -25.14
CA GLY A 179 7.40 -13.75 -24.39
C GLY A 179 8.40 -12.70 -23.86
N PHE A 180 9.69 -13.01 -23.93
CA PHE A 180 10.79 -12.09 -23.60
C PHE A 180 11.37 -11.34 -24.82
N TYR A 181 10.78 -11.52 -26.01
CA TYR A 181 11.27 -10.94 -27.26
C TYR A 181 11.28 -9.40 -27.35
N PRO A 182 10.56 -8.61 -26.51
CA PRO A 182 10.79 -7.16 -26.45
C PRO A 182 12.19 -6.77 -26.00
N TRP A 183 12.92 -7.68 -25.34
CA TRP A 183 14.29 -7.47 -24.85
C TRP A 183 15.25 -8.50 -25.47
N PRO A 184 15.45 -8.54 -26.79
CA PRO A 184 16.02 -9.70 -27.47
C PRO A 184 17.49 -9.97 -27.08
N ASN A 185 18.30 -8.95 -26.86
CA ASN A 185 19.71 -9.13 -26.46
C ASN A 185 19.80 -9.54 -24.99
N THR A 186 19.12 -8.79 -24.13
CA THR A 186 19.11 -9.03 -22.69
C THR A 186 18.46 -10.35 -22.31
N ALA A 187 17.36 -10.73 -22.97
CA ALA A 187 16.73 -12.02 -22.76
C ALA A 187 17.67 -13.18 -23.07
N ARG A 188 18.53 -13.07 -24.09
CA ARG A 188 19.59 -14.06 -24.36
C ARG A 188 20.67 -14.06 -23.28
N TYR A 189 21.13 -12.90 -22.83
CA TYR A 189 22.07 -12.82 -21.70
C TYR A 189 21.49 -13.44 -20.41
N CYS A 190 20.18 -13.36 -20.24
CA CYS A 190 19.45 -13.98 -19.13
C CYS A 190 19.04 -15.44 -19.37
N GLY A 191 19.35 -16.04 -20.53
CA GLY A 191 19.00 -17.43 -20.86
C GLY A 191 17.50 -17.71 -21.00
N LEU A 192 16.73 -16.70 -21.45
CA LEU A 192 15.27 -16.74 -21.51
C LEU A 192 14.73 -17.09 -22.91
N ILE A 193 15.53 -16.89 -23.97
CA ILE A 193 15.25 -17.19 -25.38
C ILE A 193 16.52 -17.63 -26.11
#